data_AF-A0A7V4MII4-F1
#
_entry.id   AF-A0A7V4MII4-F1
#
_cell.length_a   1.000
_cell.length_b   1.000
_cell.length_c   1.000
_cell.angle_alpha   90.00
_cell.angle_beta   90.00
_cell.angle_gamma   90.00
#
_symmetry.space_group_name_H-M   'P 1'
#
loop_
_entity.id
_entity.type
_entity.pdbx_description
1 polymer ?
#
loop_
_entity_poly.entity_id
_entity_poly.type
_entity_poly.pdbx_seq_one_letter_code
_entity_poly.pdbx_strand_id
1 'polypeptide(L)'
;MEMENSQNTESERRPDLLSRKELASFQALFDASLKIYKDWFFKLIGMQAVALLGVLPLTIVLLLLLVPVFTFQENAPVRMIMFVFLGLSGLISIIFMIYISITAQAGIMITIKNIMAGNAKSIKDNFIEARTYTIKYLVNLCVFLFVLLWALLLIVPGIIFAILYSLAGWALIVEGYGSTSALKRSRELINGYGFEVFLKYLALFFMWLVIAIIFAIPGILGVNEAALVGLRILERIISFIIAPIPIIFTYFLFLNLQSIKADIPSKIKRKEGGGGAVVAAVAVIFIILMIIPTLAIVSLNSARVKSRDAKISATVAQIQTALEIHYNNFGSYPENLYSVESLQPTDLVYPQPVNGDCPKDSKYDYRQTADGQDYELTFCLGSGIGRLHGGINTATKSGIR
;
A
#
# COMPACT_ATOMS: atom_id res chain seq x y z
N MET A 1 5.97 39.35 -40.12
CA MET A 1 4.63 38.72 -40.06
C MET A 1 4.62 37.36 -39.35
N GLU A 2 5.65 36.50 -39.49
CA GLU A 2 5.68 35.22 -38.73
C GLU A 2 5.92 35.35 -37.22
N MET A 3 6.61 36.39 -36.75
CA MET A 3 6.84 36.63 -35.30
C MET A 3 5.64 37.20 -34.55
N GLU A 4 4.68 37.81 -35.25
CA GLU A 4 3.47 38.40 -34.66
C GLU A 4 2.38 37.34 -34.49
N ASN A 5 2.37 36.33 -35.37
CA ASN A 5 1.44 35.21 -35.31
C ASN A 5 1.82 34.15 -34.26
N SER A 6 3.12 34.02 -33.92
CA SER A 6 3.58 33.17 -32.82
C SER A 6 3.30 33.79 -31.44
N GLN A 7 3.40 35.12 -31.30
CA GLN A 7 3.05 35.82 -30.06
C GLN A 7 1.54 35.83 -29.78
N ASN A 8 0.70 36.00 -30.82
CA ASN A 8 -0.75 35.92 -30.66
C ASN A 8 -1.23 34.51 -30.24
N THR A 9 -0.59 33.45 -30.74
CA THR A 9 -0.93 32.06 -30.37
C THR A 9 -0.35 31.60 -29.02
N GLU A 10 0.63 32.32 -28.46
CA GLU A 10 1.18 32.11 -27.12
C GLU A 10 0.38 32.86 -26.04
N SER A 11 -0.08 34.08 -26.36
CA SER A 11 -1.01 34.88 -25.54
C SER A 11 -2.37 34.21 -25.38
N GLU A 12 -2.93 33.62 -26.44
CA GLU A 12 -4.25 32.98 -26.42
C GLU A 12 -4.29 31.62 -25.68
N ARG A 13 -3.12 30.98 -25.52
CA ARG A 13 -2.94 29.68 -24.83
C ARG A 13 -2.69 29.82 -23.34
N ARG A 14 -2.22 30.97 -22.87
CA ARG A 14 -1.99 31.29 -21.46
C ARG A 14 -3.13 32.20 -21.02
N PRO A 15 -4.15 31.70 -20.30
CA PRO A 15 -5.17 32.59 -19.73
C PRO A 15 -4.48 33.68 -18.88
N ASP A 16 -5.15 34.81 -18.62
CA ASP A 16 -4.70 35.99 -17.85
C ASP A 16 -4.42 35.69 -16.35
N LEU A 17 -3.66 34.63 -16.12
CA LEU A 17 -3.21 34.03 -14.87
C LEU A 17 -1.77 34.47 -14.56
N LEU A 18 -1.03 34.99 -15.53
CA LEU A 18 0.38 35.38 -15.39
C LEU A 18 0.59 36.86 -15.04
N SER A 19 -0.48 37.67 -15.07
CA SER A 19 -0.45 39.13 -14.80
C SER A 19 -0.88 39.49 -13.38
N ARG A 20 -1.40 38.53 -12.60
CA ARG A 20 -2.03 38.78 -11.30
C ARG A 20 -1.00 38.80 -10.17
N LYS A 21 -1.13 39.78 -9.26
CA LYS A 21 -0.38 39.85 -7.99
C LYS A 21 -0.83 38.81 -6.95
N GLU A 22 -2.02 38.24 -7.14
CA GLU A 22 -2.63 37.27 -6.24
C GLU A 22 -2.87 35.93 -6.93
N LEU A 23 -2.96 34.88 -6.12
CA LEU A 23 -3.15 33.52 -6.62
C LEU A 23 -4.54 33.39 -7.25
N ALA A 24 -4.58 32.85 -8.47
CA ALA A 24 -5.79 32.72 -9.24
C ALA A 24 -6.85 31.89 -8.50
N SER A 25 -8.12 32.23 -8.76
CA SER A 25 -9.26 31.52 -8.19
C SER A 25 -9.29 30.07 -8.66
N PHE A 26 -9.90 29.19 -7.86
CA PHE A 26 -10.09 27.78 -8.21
C PHE A 26 -10.77 27.63 -9.57
N GLN A 27 -11.85 28.39 -9.81
CA GLN A 27 -12.62 28.33 -11.04
C GLN A 27 -11.78 28.72 -12.26
N ALA A 28 -10.99 29.79 -12.17
CA ALA A 28 -10.13 30.21 -13.27
C ALA A 28 -9.07 29.14 -13.63
N LEU A 29 -8.46 28.51 -12.61
CA LEU A 29 -7.51 27.42 -12.82
C LEU A 29 -8.19 26.17 -13.40
N PHE A 30 -9.40 25.87 -12.94
CA PHE A 30 -10.17 24.71 -13.39
C PHE A 30 -10.67 24.88 -14.83
N ASP A 31 -11.24 26.03 -15.18
CA ASP A 31 -11.71 26.33 -16.53
C ASP A 31 -10.56 26.30 -17.54
N ALA A 32 -9.40 26.86 -17.18
CA ALA A 32 -8.18 26.76 -17.97
C ALA A 32 -7.74 25.30 -18.17
N SER A 33 -7.82 24.49 -17.11
CA SER A 33 -7.48 23.07 -17.19
C SER A 33 -8.42 22.28 -18.10
N LEU A 34 -9.72 22.58 -18.05
CA LEU A 34 -10.73 21.96 -18.91
C LEU A 34 -10.56 22.35 -20.38
N LYS A 35 -10.23 23.62 -20.66
CA LYS A 35 -9.95 24.09 -22.02
C LYS A 35 -8.81 23.30 -22.64
N ILE A 36 -7.65 23.24 -21.97
CA ILE A 36 -6.48 22.49 -22.46
C ILE A 36 -6.79 20.99 -22.58
N TYR A 37 -7.49 20.43 -21.60
CA TYR A 37 -7.87 19.02 -21.63
C TYR A 37 -8.77 18.70 -22.83
N LYS A 38 -9.75 19.56 -23.14
CA LYS A 38 -10.64 19.41 -24.29
C LYS A 38 -9.89 19.52 -25.61
N ASP A 39 -9.02 20.53 -25.74
CA ASP A 39 -8.27 20.80 -26.97
C ASP A 39 -7.27 19.68 -27.30
N TRP A 40 -6.68 19.05 -26.27
CA TRP A 40 -5.61 18.06 -26.43
C TRP A 40 -5.97 16.67 -25.88
N PHE A 41 -7.28 16.37 -25.79
CA PHE A 41 -7.82 15.14 -25.22
C PHE A 41 -7.06 13.89 -25.68
N PHE A 42 -6.96 13.68 -26.99
CA PHE A 42 -6.34 12.48 -27.56
C PHE A 42 -4.85 12.34 -27.23
N LYS A 43 -4.10 13.44 -27.15
CA LYS A 43 -2.68 13.39 -26.79
C LYS A 43 -2.49 13.03 -25.32
N LEU A 44 -3.30 13.62 -24.44
CA LEU A 44 -3.21 13.38 -22.98
C LEU A 44 -3.67 11.97 -22.62
N ILE A 45 -4.81 11.54 -23.16
CA ILE A 45 -5.33 10.17 -22.97
C ILE A 45 -4.41 9.14 -23.63
N GLY A 46 -3.88 9.44 -24.82
CA GLY A 46 -2.92 8.56 -25.48
C GLY A 46 -1.64 8.37 -24.67
N MET A 47 -1.12 9.44 -24.05
CA MET A 47 0.02 9.36 -23.14
C MET A 47 -0.32 8.57 -21.85
N GLN A 48 -1.51 8.77 -21.28
CA GLN A 48 -2.00 8.04 -20.11
C GLN A 48 -2.20 6.54 -20.42
N ALA A 49 -2.61 6.18 -21.64
CA ALA A 49 -2.78 4.81 -22.10
C ALA A 49 -1.46 4.04 -22.22
N VAL A 50 -0.32 4.73 -22.39
CA VAL A 50 1.00 4.08 -22.38
C VAL A 50 1.24 3.34 -21.06
N ALA A 51 0.70 3.83 -19.94
CA ALA A 51 0.80 3.15 -18.64
C ALA A 51 0.16 1.74 -18.66
N LEU A 52 -0.89 1.53 -19.46
CA LEU A 52 -1.58 0.23 -19.57
C LEU A 52 -0.68 -0.83 -20.22
N LEU A 53 0.21 -0.44 -21.13
CA LEU A 53 1.18 -1.35 -21.74
C LEU A 53 2.13 -1.97 -20.70
N GLY A 54 2.42 -1.23 -19.63
CA GLY A 54 3.23 -1.74 -18.52
C GLY A 54 2.56 -2.87 -17.74
N VAL A 55 1.22 -2.93 -17.73
CA VAL A 55 0.43 -3.91 -16.96
C VAL A 55 0.30 -5.24 -17.70
N LEU A 56 0.40 -5.25 -19.04
CA LEU A 56 0.18 -6.44 -19.86
C LEU A 56 1.05 -7.64 -19.47
N PRO A 57 2.38 -7.53 -19.28
CA PRO A 57 3.21 -8.67 -18.91
C PRO A 57 2.78 -9.29 -17.59
N LEU A 58 2.42 -8.46 -16.60
CA LEU A 58 1.95 -8.93 -15.30
C LEU A 58 0.62 -9.68 -15.43
N THR A 59 -0.32 -9.16 -16.22
CA THR A 59 -1.60 -9.86 -16.44
C THR A 59 -1.41 -11.21 -17.11
N ILE A 60 -0.49 -11.31 -18.07
CA ILE A 60 -0.15 -12.58 -18.73
C ILE A 60 0.42 -13.57 -17.69
N VAL A 61 1.37 -13.13 -16.85
CA VAL A 61 1.93 -13.99 -15.80
C VAL A 61 0.85 -14.45 -14.81
N LEU A 62 -0.04 -13.54 -14.38
CA LEU A 62 -1.13 -13.88 -13.47
C LEU A 62 -2.10 -14.90 -14.07
N LEU A 63 -2.41 -14.79 -15.37
CA LEU A 63 -3.21 -15.79 -16.08
C LEU A 63 -2.47 -17.13 -16.18
N LEU A 64 -1.16 -17.11 -16.46
CA LEU A 64 -0.35 -18.32 -16.53
C LEU A 64 -0.19 -19.03 -15.17
N LEU A 65 -0.29 -18.31 -14.04
CA LEU A 65 -0.30 -18.92 -12.71
C LEU A 65 -1.48 -19.86 -12.49
N LEU A 66 -2.55 -19.75 -13.27
CA LEU A 66 -3.70 -20.66 -13.19
C LEU A 66 -3.37 -22.04 -13.79
N VAL A 67 -2.49 -22.12 -14.79
CA VAL A 67 -2.13 -23.39 -15.46
C VAL A 67 -1.66 -24.45 -14.45
N PRO A 68 -0.63 -24.23 -13.61
CA PRO A 68 -0.17 -25.22 -12.65
C PRO A 68 -1.20 -25.64 -11.59
N VAL A 69 -2.20 -24.79 -11.31
CA VAL A 69 -3.31 -25.10 -10.40
C VAL A 69 -4.26 -26.15 -11.02
N PHE A 70 -4.55 -26.02 -12.31
CA PHE A 70 -5.54 -26.87 -12.98
C PHE A 70 -4.94 -28.09 -13.68
N THR A 71 -3.68 -28.03 -14.16
CA THR A 71 -3.12 -29.12 -15.01
C THR A 71 -2.16 -30.06 -14.27
N PHE A 72 -1.49 -29.62 -13.20
CA PHE A 72 -0.46 -30.40 -12.50
C PHE A 72 -0.86 -30.73 -11.05
N GLN A 73 -2.11 -31.17 -10.83
CA GLN A 73 -2.63 -31.47 -9.49
C GLN A 73 -1.91 -32.65 -8.81
N GLU A 74 -1.58 -33.70 -9.58
CA GLU A 74 -0.92 -34.90 -9.08
C GLU A 74 0.62 -34.77 -9.05
N ASN A 75 1.19 -33.90 -9.88
CA ASN A 75 2.65 -33.75 -10.02
C ASN A 75 3.18 -32.56 -9.21
N ALA A 76 3.22 -32.74 -7.88
CA ALA A 76 3.71 -31.74 -6.93
C ALA A 76 5.06 -31.09 -7.27
N PRO A 77 6.13 -31.83 -7.68
CA PRO A 77 7.43 -31.21 -7.96
C PRO A 77 7.39 -30.29 -9.18
N VAL A 78 6.73 -30.70 -10.27
CA VAL A 78 6.60 -29.89 -11.50
C VAL A 78 5.79 -28.62 -11.22
N ARG A 79 4.68 -28.76 -10.49
CA ARG A 79 3.85 -27.64 -10.07
C ARG A 79 4.65 -26.61 -9.26
N MET A 80 5.50 -27.07 -8.33
CA MET A 80 6.34 -26.18 -7.51
C MET A 80 7.37 -25.42 -8.37
N ILE A 81 8.08 -26.11 -9.27
CA ILE A 81 9.05 -25.48 -10.19
C ILE A 81 8.37 -24.40 -11.04
N MET A 82 7.17 -24.69 -11.58
CA MET A 82 6.41 -23.72 -12.37
C MET A 82 6.01 -22.50 -11.55
N PHE A 83 5.55 -22.67 -10.32
CA PHE A 83 5.21 -21.53 -9.45
C PHE A 83 6.43 -20.67 -9.13
N VAL A 84 7.60 -21.28 -8.88
CA VAL A 84 8.83 -20.52 -8.64
C VAL A 84 9.21 -19.72 -9.89
N PHE A 85 9.19 -20.34 -11.07
CA PHE A 85 9.53 -19.66 -12.32
C PHE A 85 8.55 -18.51 -12.65
N LEU A 86 7.24 -18.76 -12.55
CA LEU A 86 6.21 -17.75 -12.78
C LEU A 86 6.22 -16.65 -11.70
N GLY A 87 6.60 -17.00 -10.46
CA GLY A 87 6.81 -16.02 -9.40
C GLY A 87 7.94 -15.05 -9.75
N LEU A 88 9.09 -15.57 -10.21
CA LEU A 88 10.22 -14.74 -10.65
C LEU A 88 9.87 -13.87 -11.87
N SER A 89 9.17 -14.41 -12.86
CA SER A 89 8.72 -13.61 -14.02
C SER A 89 7.68 -12.56 -13.62
N GLY A 90 6.86 -12.84 -12.60
CA GLY A 90 5.95 -11.90 -11.98
C GLY A 90 6.68 -10.70 -11.38
N LEU A 91 7.76 -10.93 -10.64
CA LEU A 91 8.60 -9.86 -10.08
C LEU A 91 9.20 -8.97 -11.17
N ILE A 92 9.72 -9.56 -12.25
CA ILE A 92 10.25 -8.81 -13.40
C ILE A 92 9.14 -7.97 -14.05
N SER A 93 7.95 -8.54 -14.21
CA SER A 93 6.78 -7.85 -14.77
C SER A 93 6.33 -6.67 -13.91
N ILE A 94 6.41 -6.79 -12.58
CA ILE A 94 6.11 -5.69 -11.64
C ILE A 94 7.12 -4.55 -11.81
N ILE A 95 8.42 -4.84 -11.90
CA ILE A 95 9.46 -3.83 -12.12
C ILE A 95 9.22 -3.10 -13.45
N PHE A 96 8.92 -3.86 -14.51
CA PHE A 96 8.60 -3.30 -15.82
C PHE A 96 7.34 -2.40 -15.77
N MET A 97 6.27 -2.86 -15.11
CA MET A 97 5.04 -2.10 -14.91
C MET A 97 5.31 -0.77 -14.21
N ILE A 98 6.10 -0.79 -13.12
CA ILE A 98 6.46 0.41 -12.36
C ILE A 98 7.25 1.39 -13.24
N TYR A 99 8.25 0.90 -13.97
CA TYR A 99 9.07 1.73 -14.86
C TYR A 99 8.24 2.43 -15.94
N ILE A 100 7.36 1.69 -16.62
CA ILE A 100 6.50 2.24 -17.67
C ILE A 100 5.49 3.23 -17.08
N SER A 101 4.89 2.90 -15.93
CA SER A 101 3.91 3.77 -15.26
C SER A 101 4.52 5.12 -14.85
N ILE A 102 5.71 5.10 -14.25
CA ILE A 102 6.42 6.32 -13.85
C ILE A 102 6.78 7.17 -15.08
N THR A 103 7.28 6.53 -16.13
CA THR A 103 7.65 7.21 -17.37
C THR A 103 6.43 7.83 -18.06
N ALA A 104 5.29 7.12 -18.06
CA ALA A 104 4.04 7.63 -18.61
C ALA A 104 3.55 8.86 -17.84
N GLN A 105 3.60 8.84 -16.51
CA GLN A 105 3.23 9.99 -15.68
C GLN A 105 4.13 11.21 -15.93
N ALA A 106 5.44 11.02 -15.99
CA ALA A 106 6.38 12.09 -16.35
C ALA A 106 6.12 12.61 -17.78
N GLY A 107 5.77 11.73 -18.72
CA GLY A 107 5.48 12.13 -20.09
C GLY A 107 4.16 12.88 -20.26
N ILE A 108 3.15 12.71 -19.38
CA ILE A 108 1.97 13.60 -19.34
C ILE A 108 2.40 15.03 -18.99
N MET A 109 3.27 15.19 -17.99
CA MET A 109 3.79 16.51 -17.61
C MET A 109 4.62 17.15 -18.73
N ILE A 110 5.46 16.36 -19.42
CA ILE A 110 6.21 16.84 -20.59
C ILE A 110 5.27 17.20 -21.74
N THR A 111 4.22 16.41 -21.96
CA THR A 111 3.20 16.71 -22.97
C THR A 111 2.54 18.06 -22.70
N ILE A 112 2.14 18.32 -21.45
CA ILE A 112 1.57 19.60 -21.03
C ILE A 112 2.58 20.74 -21.24
N LYS A 113 3.83 20.57 -20.77
CA LYS A 113 4.92 21.55 -20.99
C LYS A 113 5.10 21.88 -22.47
N ASN A 114 5.16 20.87 -23.33
CA ASN A 114 5.39 21.01 -24.76
C ASN A 114 4.20 21.65 -25.49
N ILE A 115 2.96 21.32 -25.10
CA ILE A 115 1.75 21.98 -25.59
C ILE A 115 1.76 23.48 -25.29
N MET A 116 2.12 23.82 -24.04
CA MET A 116 2.12 25.20 -23.53
C MET A 116 3.28 26.03 -24.09
N ALA A 117 4.39 25.39 -24.45
CA ALA A 117 5.50 26.01 -25.16
C ALA A 117 5.27 26.16 -26.68
N GLY A 118 4.08 25.78 -27.20
CA GLY A 118 3.80 25.84 -28.64
C GLY A 118 4.43 24.72 -29.47
N ASN A 119 5.22 23.83 -28.86
CA ASN A 119 5.97 22.76 -29.53
C ASN A 119 5.39 21.37 -29.21
N ALA A 120 4.11 21.16 -29.58
CA ALA A 120 3.39 19.95 -29.22
C ALA A 120 3.86 18.72 -30.02
N LYS A 121 4.82 17.96 -29.48
CA LYS A 121 5.37 16.73 -30.08
C LYS A 121 4.38 15.55 -30.10
N SER A 122 4.79 14.43 -30.71
CA SER A 122 4.04 13.18 -30.71
C SER A 122 4.10 12.47 -29.35
N ILE A 123 3.19 11.53 -29.09
CA ILE A 123 3.16 10.72 -27.85
C ILE A 123 4.47 9.94 -27.69
N LYS A 124 4.99 9.38 -28.79
CA LYS A 124 6.24 8.61 -28.79
C LYS A 124 7.43 9.48 -28.41
N ASP A 125 7.52 10.68 -28.97
CA ASP A 125 8.63 11.60 -28.70
C ASP A 125 8.58 12.11 -27.26
N ASN A 126 7.39 12.45 -26.76
CA ASN A 126 7.20 12.84 -25.36
C ASN A 126 7.56 11.70 -24.41
N PHE A 127 7.23 10.44 -24.75
CA PHE A 127 7.61 9.28 -23.95
C PHE A 127 9.13 9.05 -23.96
N ILE A 128 9.79 9.18 -25.12
CA ILE A 128 11.25 9.07 -25.21
C ILE A 128 11.92 10.16 -24.36
N GLU A 129 11.44 11.40 -24.45
CA GLU A 129 11.93 12.51 -23.61
C GLU A 129 11.72 12.21 -22.12
N ALA A 130 10.55 11.67 -21.75
CA ALA A 130 10.22 11.30 -20.36
C ALA A 130 11.17 10.26 -19.75
N ARG A 131 11.70 9.34 -20.55
CA ARG A 131 12.64 8.30 -20.07
C ARG A 131 13.88 8.89 -19.39
N THR A 132 14.32 10.07 -19.81
CA THR A 132 15.47 10.77 -19.21
C THR A 132 15.16 11.32 -17.81
N TYR A 133 13.88 11.54 -17.51
CA TYR A 133 13.41 12.04 -16.22
C TYR A 133 12.91 10.92 -15.29
N THR A 134 12.69 9.69 -15.77
CA THR A 134 12.11 8.58 -14.98
C THR A 134 12.78 8.38 -13.62
N ILE A 135 14.12 8.29 -13.59
CA ILE A 135 14.86 8.11 -12.33
C ILE A 135 14.74 9.36 -11.45
N LYS A 136 14.80 10.55 -12.04
CA LYS A 136 14.69 11.81 -11.29
C LYS A 136 13.28 11.97 -10.69
N TYR A 137 12.25 11.50 -11.39
CA TYR A 137 10.84 11.54 -11.00
C TYR A 137 10.49 10.62 -9.82
N LEU A 138 11.34 9.64 -9.48
CA LEU A 138 11.22 8.86 -8.24
C LEU A 138 11.19 9.75 -6.99
N VAL A 139 11.59 11.02 -7.09
CA VAL A 139 11.42 11.98 -6.00
C VAL A 139 9.97 12.11 -5.56
N ASN A 140 9.01 12.02 -6.48
CA ASN A 140 7.59 12.08 -6.14
C ASN A 140 7.14 10.83 -5.38
N LEU A 141 7.76 9.66 -5.64
CA LEU A 141 7.55 8.46 -4.86
C LEU A 141 8.16 8.61 -3.45
N CYS A 142 9.36 9.18 -3.33
CA CYS A 142 9.93 9.51 -2.02
C CYS A 142 9.04 10.46 -1.22
N VAL A 143 8.54 11.54 -1.85
CA VAL A 143 7.61 12.47 -1.22
C VAL A 143 6.34 11.75 -0.79
N PHE A 144 5.76 10.92 -1.65
CA PHE A 144 4.58 10.13 -1.32
C PHE A 144 4.82 9.25 -0.09
N LEU A 145 5.91 8.49 -0.06
CA LEU A 145 6.26 7.62 1.07
C LEU A 145 6.51 8.42 2.35
N PHE A 146 7.21 9.56 2.25
CA PHE A 146 7.46 10.45 3.38
C PHE A 146 6.17 11.06 3.93
N VAL A 147 5.30 11.54 3.05
CA VAL A 147 3.97 12.09 3.40
C VAL A 147 3.10 11.01 4.02
N LEU A 148 3.12 9.79 3.49
CA LEU A 148 2.38 8.64 4.04
C LEU A 148 2.87 8.29 5.44
N LEU A 149 4.19 8.27 5.67
CA LEU A 149 4.77 8.03 7.00
C LEU A 149 4.33 9.10 7.99
N TRP A 150 4.40 10.38 7.60
CA TRP A 150 3.93 11.47 8.45
C TRP A 150 2.43 11.42 8.67
N ALA A 151 1.61 11.16 7.65
CA ALA A 151 0.16 11.08 7.78
C ALA A 151 -0.27 9.92 8.70
N LEU A 152 0.46 8.81 8.70
CA LEU A 152 0.24 7.68 9.61
C LEU A 152 0.63 8.00 11.05
N LEU A 153 1.72 8.76 11.26
CA LEU A 153 2.13 9.21 12.58
C LEU A 153 1.21 10.31 13.12
N LEU A 154 0.96 11.34 12.30
CA LEU A 154 0.19 12.54 12.58
C LEU A 154 -0.39 13.13 11.28
N ILE A 155 -1.72 13.20 11.19
CA ILE A 155 -2.43 13.67 9.99
C ILE A 155 -1.99 15.09 9.58
N VAL A 156 -1.87 16.02 10.52
CA VAL A 156 -1.60 17.45 10.23
C VAL A 156 -0.22 17.67 9.58
N PRO A 157 0.92 17.19 10.12
CA PRO A 157 2.22 17.24 9.44
C PRO A 157 2.22 16.57 8.06
N GLY A 158 1.50 15.44 7.90
CA GLY A 158 1.36 14.77 6.61
C GLY A 158 0.76 15.68 5.54
N ILE A 159 -0.33 16.36 5.86
CA ILE A 159 -0.99 17.32 4.96
C ILE A 159 -0.04 18.49 4.64
N ILE A 160 0.64 19.06 5.65
CA ILE A 160 1.58 20.17 5.44
C ILE A 160 2.67 19.79 4.43
N PHE A 161 3.32 18.62 4.61
CA PHE A 161 4.37 18.18 3.69
C PHE A 161 3.84 17.82 2.30
N ALA A 162 2.62 17.27 2.20
CA ALA A 162 1.97 17.00 0.93
C ALA A 162 1.82 18.28 0.10
N ILE A 163 1.38 19.36 0.75
CA ILE A 163 1.25 20.68 0.12
C ILE A 163 2.62 21.24 -0.23
N LEU A 164 3.57 21.30 0.70
CA LEU A 164 4.89 21.90 0.45
C LEU A 164 5.66 21.27 -0.72
N TYR A 165 5.43 19.99 -1.01
CA TYR A 165 6.12 19.26 -2.07
C TYR A 165 5.26 18.94 -3.29
N SER A 166 4.01 19.41 -3.35
CA SER A 166 3.08 19.08 -4.44
C SER A 166 3.55 19.54 -5.82
N LEU A 167 4.41 20.58 -5.88
CA LEU A 167 4.92 21.18 -7.12
C LEU A 167 6.32 20.69 -7.51
N ALA A 168 6.91 19.76 -6.75
CA ALA A 168 8.28 19.29 -6.97
C ALA A 168 8.47 18.63 -8.35
N GLY A 169 7.49 17.84 -8.80
CA GLY A 169 7.51 17.25 -10.14
C GLY A 169 7.57 18.29 -11.27
N TRP A 170 6.84 19.40 -11.11
CA TRP A 170 6.84 20.49 -12.09
C TRP A 170 8.13 21.31 -12.05
N ALA A 171 8.68 21.60 -10.87
CA ALA A 171 10.00 22.24 -10.75
C ALA A 171 11.12 21.38 -11.40
N LEU A 172 10.99 20.05 -11.35
CA LEU A 172 11.92 19.13 -11.97
C LEU A 172 11.81 19.15 -13.51
N ILE A 173 10.60 19.05 -14.06
CA ILE A 173 10.38 18.90 -15.52
C ILE A 173 10.40 20.23 -16.26
N VAL A 174 9.84 21.29 -15.67
CA VAL A 174 9.68 22.60 -16.29
C VAL A 174 10.94 23.44 -16.08
N GLU A 175 11.42 23.56 -14.84
CA GLU A 175 12.58 24.39 -14.50
C GLU A 175 13.93 23.63 -14.55
N GLY A 176 13.91 22.30 -14.68
CA GLY A 176 15.12 21.48 -14.82
C GLY A 176 15.91 21.25 -13.53
N TYR A 177 15.28 21.42 -12.35
CA TYR A 177 15.96 21.13 -11.08
C TYR A 177 16.21 19.63 -10.91
N GLY A 178 17.36 19.26 -10.32
CA GLY A 178 17.60 17.89 -9.86
C GLY A 178 16.65 17.50 -8.71
N SER A 179 16.47 16.19 -8.50
CA SER A 179 15.44 15.63 -7.61
C SER A 179 15.32 16.32 -6.24
N THR A 180 16.41 16.42 -5.47
CA THR A 180 16.35 17.02 -4.12
C THR A 180 16.24 18.55 -4.15
N SER A 181 16.81 19.20 -5.17
CA SER A 181 16.71 20.64 -5.37
C SER A 181 15.30 21.07 -5.77
N ALA A 182 14.58 20.22 -6.51
CA ALA A 182 13.19 20.45 -6.90
C ALA A 182 12.23 20.49 -5.70
N LEU A 183 12.49 19.69 -4.65
CA LEU A 183 11.73 19.76 -3.39
C LEU A 183 11.88 21.10 -2.69
N LYS A 184 13.12 21.62 -2.63
CA LYS A 184 13.41 22.92 -2.03
C LYS A 184 12.76 24.04 -2.82
N ARG A 185 12.80 23.95 -4.15
CA ARG A 185 12.14 24.89 -5.05
C ARG A 185 10.63 24.89 -4.90
N SER A 186 9.99 23.71 -4.80
CA SER A 186 8.55 23.60 -4.49
C SER A 186 8.19 24.32 -3.19
N ARG A 187 8.97 24.08 -2.12
CA ARG A 187 8.76 24.76 -0.83
C ARG A 187 8.92 26.28 -0.95
N GLU A 188 9.92 26.76 -1.68
CA GLU A 188 10.14 28.19 -1.93
C GLU A 188 8.95 28.83 -2.67
N LEU A 189 8.41 28.15 -3.68
CA LEU A 189 7.22 28.60 -4.43
C LEU A 189 5.97 28.63 -3.56
N ILE A 190 5.80 27.68 -2.65
CA ILE A 190 4.60 27.58 -1.81
C ILE A 190 4.68 28.44 -0.55
N ASN A 191 5.88 28.80 -0.09
CA ASN A 191 6.05 29.59 1.13
C ASN A 191 5.28 30.92 1.06
N GLY A 192 4.42 31.21 2.04
CA GLY A 192 3.51 32.36 2.02
C GLY A 192 2.15 32.13 1.33
N TYR A 193 2.01 31.06 0.52
CA TYR A 193 0.76 30.68 -0.16
C TYR A 193 0.26 29.28 0.23
N GLY A 194 0.85 28.65 1.25
CA GLY A 194 0.57 27.25 1.62
C GLY A 194 -0.90 26.97 1.93
N PHE A 195 -1.57 27.84 2.67
CA PHE A 195 -2.99 27.69 2.99
C PHE A 195 -3.88 27.85 1.75
N GLU A 196 -3.55 28.80 0.88
CA GLU A 196 -4.29 29.00 -0.35
C GLU A 196 -4.14 27.84 -1.34
N VAL A 197 -2.94 27.27 -1.43
CA VAL A 197 -2.67 26.05 -2.20
C VAL A 197 -3.43 24.86 -1.60
N PHE A 198 -3.44 24.74 -0.27
CA PHE A 198 -4.21 23.73 0.43
C PHE A 198 -5.70 23.82 0.10
N LEU A 199 -6.32 25.00 0.16
CA LEU A 199 -7.75 25.17 -0.16
C LEU A 199 -8.07 24.77 -1.62
N LYS A 200 -7.14 24.99 -2.55
CA LYS A 200 -7.32 24.62 -3.96
C LYS A 200 -7.29 23.10 -4.15
N TYR A 201 -6.36 22.41 -3.51
CA TYR A 201 -6.35 20.94 -3.49
C TYR A 201 -7.53 20.35 -2.72
N LEU A 202 -7.98 21.01 -1.65
CA LEU A 202 -9.16 20.61 -0.88
C LEU A 202 -10.44 20.71 -1.72
N ALA A 203 -10.58 21.78 -2.51
CA ALA A 203 -11.69 21.92 -3.46
C ALA A 203 -11.66 20.83 -4.54
N LEU A 204 -10.48 20.52 -5.12
CA LEU A 204 -10.33 19.38 -6.03
C LEU A 204 -10.68 18.04 -5.37
N PHE A 205 -10.30 17.86 -4.10
CA PHE A 205 -10.60 16.66 -3.34
C PHE A 205 -12.11 16.48 -3.14
N PHE A 206 -12.82 17.52 -2.72
CA PHE A 206 -14.28 17.44 -2.55
C PHE A 206 -15.00 17.19 -3.88
N MET A 207 -14.54 17.78 -4.98
CA MET A 207 -15.07 17.48 -6.31
C MET A 207 -14.93 15.99 -6.65
N TRP A 208 -13.76 15.39 -6.38
CA TRP A 208 -13.54 13.95 -6.56
C TRP A 208 -14.33 13.09 -5.56
N LEU A 209 -14.50 13.56 -4.33
CA LEU A 209 -15.28 12.88 -3.30
C LEU A 209 -16.74 12.72 -3.72
N VAL A 210 -17.35 13.76 -4.31
CA VAL A 210 -18.72 13.69 -4.83
C VAL A 210 -18.84 12.61 -5.90
N ILE A 211 -17.90 12.55 -6.85
CA ILE A 211 -17.88 11.51 -7.88
C ILE A 211 -17.77 10.12 -7.24
N ALA A 212 -16.86 9.95 -6.27
CA ALA A 212 -16.68 8.66 -5.57
C ALA A 212 -17.94 8.22 -4.81
N ILE A 213 -18.63 9.15 -4.13
CA ILE A 213 -19.90 8.86 -3.43
C ILE A 213 -20.96 8.38 -4.41
N ILE A 214 -21.09 9.02 -5.57
CA ILE A 214 -22.08 8.62 -6.60
C ILE A 214 -21.86 7.16 -7.02
N PHE A 215 -20.61 6.73 -7.25
CA PHE A 215 -20.31 5.35 -7.60
C PHE A 215 -20.45 4.36 -6.43
N ALA A 216 -20.37 4.83 -5.18
CA ALA A 216 -20.53 3.99 -3.99
C ALA A 216 -22.00 3.71 -3.63
N ILE A 217 -22.94 4.62 -3.94
CA ILE A 217 -24.36 4.51 -3.59
C ILE A 217 -24.99 3.15 -3.98
N PRO A 218 -24.82 2.63 -5.21
CA PRO A 218 -25.40 1.33 -5.58
C PRO A 218 -24.98 0.17 -4.67
N GLY A 219 -23.73 0.17 -4.18
CA GLY A 219 -23.25 -0.86 -3.26
C GLY A 219 -23.90 -0.77 -1.87
N ILE A 220 -24.20 0.45 -1.41
CA ILE A 220 -24.87 0.70 -0.13
C ILE A 220 -26.37 0.31 -0.22
N LEU A 221 -26.99 0.53 -1.38
CA LEU A 221 -28.41 0.22 -1.63
C LEU A 221 -28.68 -1.28 -1.89
N GLY A 222 -27.67 -2.14 -1.80
CA GLY A 222 -27.83 -3.59 -1.96
C GLY A 222 -28.09 -4.03 -3.41
N VAL A 223 -27.57 -3.29 -4.40
CA VAL A 223 -27.59 -3.73 -5.81
C VAL A 223 -26.83 -5.05 -5.94
N ASN A 224 -27.32 -5.95 -6.81
CA ASN A 224 -26.71 -7.25 -7.04
C ASN A 224 -25.23 -7.15 -7.46
N GLU A 225 -24.40 -8.08 -6.96
CA GLU A 225 -22.95 -8.10 -7.21
C GLU A 225 -22.59 -8.09 -8.70
N ALA A 226 -23.40 -8.77 -9.53
CA ALA A 226 -23.20 -8.80 -10.98
C ALA A 226 -23.31 -7.39 -11.63
N ALA A 227 -24.27 -6.55 -11.21
CA ALA A 227 -24.38 -5.19 -11.73
C ALA A 227 -23.32 -4.26 -11.13
N LEU A 228 -22.92 -4.49 -9.86
CA LEU A 228 -21.82 -3.74 -9.24
C LEU A 228 -20.50 -3.94 -9.97
N VAL A 229 -20.23 -5.13 -10.51
CA VAL A 229 -19.04 -5.37 -11.34
C VAL A 229 -19.04 -4.44 -12.57
N GLY A 230 -20.16 -4.34 -13.29
CA GLY A 230 -20.30 -3.44 -14.44
C GLY A 230 -20.08 -1.96 -14.08
N LEU A 231 -20.70 -1.51 -12.98
CA LEU A 231 -20.54 -0.14 -12.48
C LEU A 231 -19.11 0.17 -12.05
N ARG A 232 -18.41 -0.77 -11.40
CA ARG A 232 -16.99 -0.62 -11.02
C ARG A 232 -16.08 -0.53 -12.23
N ILE A 233 -16.35 -1.29 -13.30
CA ILE A 233 -15.58 -1.18 -14.55
C ILE A 233 -15.77 0.22 -15.15
N LEU A 234 -17.02 0.70 -15.20
CA LEU A 234 -17.35 2.04 -15.69
C LEU A 234 -16.65 3.14 -14.87
N GLU A 235 -16.65 3.03 -13.54
CA GLU A 235 -15.93 3.92 -12.64
C GLU A 235 -14.44 4.00 -12.98
N ARG A 236 -13.78 2.87 -13.25
CA ARG A 236 -12.35 2.83 -13.62
C ARG A 236 -12.09 3.53 -14.95
N ILE A 237 -12.97 3.34 -15.94
CA ILE A 237 -12.87 3.99 -17.25
C ILE A 237 -13.02 5.51 -17.09
N ILE A 238 -14.05 5.96 -16.38
CA ILE A 238 -14.29 7.38 -16.13
C ILE A 238 -13.12 7.99 -15.36
N SER A 239 -12.63 7.31 -14.32
CA SER A 239 -11.48 7.76 -13.53
C SER A 239 -10.22 7.91 -14.37
N PHE A 240 -9.97 6.95 -15.27
CA PHE A 240 -8.85 7.00 -16.21
C PHE A 240 -8.94 8.19 -17.18
N ILE A 241 -10.14 8.51 -17.66
CA ILE A 241 -10.39 9.62 -18.57
C ILE A 241 -10.17 10.97 -17.85
N ILE A 242 -10.70 11.14 -16.64
CA ILE A 242 -10.64 12.40 -15.88
C ILE A 242 -9.25 12.66 -15.28
N ALA A 243 -8.44 11.62 -15.05
CA ALA A 243 -7.14 11.69 -14.37
C ALA A 243 -6.17 12.80 -14.83
N PRO A 244 -6.09 13.20 -16.13
CA PRO A 244 -5.21 14.29 -16.54
C PRO A 244 -5.63 15.68 -16.04
N ILE A 245 -6.90 15.90 -15.69
CA ILE A 245 -7.42 17.22 -15.28
C ILE A 245 -6.70 17.76 -14.03
N PRO A 246 -6.60 17.01 -12.90
CA PRO A 246 -5.82 17.45 -11.74
C PRO A 246 -4.34 17.75 -12.04
N ILE A 247 -3.75 17.05 -13.01
CA ILE A 247 -2.35 17.26 -13.42
C ILE A 247 -2.22 18.63 -14.10
N ILE A 248 -3.10 18.93 -15.06
CA ILE A 248 -3.14 20.23 -15.76
C ILE A 248 -3.47 21.36 -14.78
N PHE A 249 -4.42 21.16 -13.88
CA PHE A 249 -4.75 22.12 -12.82
C PHE A 249 -3.50 22.45 -11.99
N THR A 250 -2.74 21.43 -11.59
CA THR A 250 -1.51 21.62 -10.81
C THR A 250 -0.43 22.35 -11.62
N TYR A 251 -0.36 22.13 -12.93
CA TYR A 251 0.54 22.88 -13.81
C TYR A 251 0.20 24.38 -13.84
N PHE A 252 -1.08 24.74 -13.97
CA PHE A 252 -1.50 26.14 -13.93
C PHE A 252 -1.25 26.78 -12.56
N LEU A 253 -1.50 26.03 -11.48
CA LEU A 253 -1.15 26.48 -10.13
C LEU A 253 0.35 26.74 -9.98
N PHE A 254 1.18 25.86 -10.55
CA PHE A 254 2.63 26.04 -10.60
C PHE A 254 3.03 27.31 -11.35
N LEU A 255 2.50 27.51 -12.57
CA LEU A 255 2.81 28.69 -13.38
C LEU A 255 2.38 30.00 -12.70
N ASN A 256 1.21 30.02 -12.06
CA ASN A 256 0.70 31.20 -11.39
C ASN A 256 1.51 31.55 -10.13
N LEU A 257 1.95 30.57 -9.34
CA LEU A 257 2.90 30.81 -8.25
C LEU A 257 4.27 31.27 -8.76
N GLN A 258 4.71 30.72 -9.90
CA GLN A 258 5.97 31.11 -10.53
C GLN A 258 5.91 32.56 -11.01
N SER A 259 4.80 33.00 -11.61
CA SER A 259 4.64 34.39 -12.08
C SER A 259 4.58 35.38 -10.93
N ILE A 260 3.85 35.05 -9.85
CA ILE A 260 3.77 35.90 -8.65
C ILE A 260 5.15 36.12 -8.01
N LYS A 261 6.02 35.11 -8.09
CA LYS A 261 7.37 35.15 -7.51
C LYS A 261 8.48 35.36 -8.53
N ALA A 262 8.15 35.83 -9.73
CA ALA A 262 9.12 36.00 -10.81
C ALA A 262 10.25 36.98 -10.42
N ASP A 263 9.91 38.03 -9.67
CA ASP A 263 10.85 39.07 -9.23
C ASP A 263 11.77 38.62 -8.07
N ILE A 264 11.50 37.46 -7.47
CA ILE A 264 12.29 36.91 -6.35
C ILE A 264 13.23 35.84 -6.93
N PRO A 265 14.54 36.13 -7.11
CA PRO A 265 15.47 35.15 -7.65
C PRO A 265 15.55 33.95 -6.72
N SER A 266 15.41 32.76 -7.30
CA SER A 266 15.55 31.48 -6.58
C SER A 266 16.88 31.45 -5.81
N LYS A 267 16.80 31.21 -4.50
CA LYS A 267 18.01 31.02 -3.68
C LYS A 267 18.66 29.65 -3.91
N ILE A 268 18.00 28.76 -4.66
CA ILE A 268 18.40 27.37 -4.85
C ILE A 268 19.22 27.22 -6.14
N LYS A 269 20.49 26.85 -6.00
CA LYS A 269 21.33 26.50 -7.17
C LYS A 269 20.78 25.26 -7.87
N ARG A 270 20.68 25.32 -9.20
CA ARG A 270 20.33 24.16 -10.04
C ARG A 270 21.48 23.15 -9.99
N LYS A 271 21.30 22.07 -9.23
CA LYS A 271 22.26 20.94 -9.18
C LYS A 271 21.64 19.75 -9.88
N GLU A 272 22.33 19.22 -10.90
CA GLU A 272 21.82 18.11 -11.75
C GLU A 272 21.88 16.71 -11.10
N GLY A 273 22.46 16.57 -9.91
CA GLY A 273 22.53 15.31 -9.18
C GLY A 273 21.35 15.08 -8.23
N GLY A 274 20.86 13.84 -8.14
CA GLY A 274 19.86 13.46 -7.12
C GLY A 274 19.17 12.12 -7.31
N GLY A 275 19.13 11.58 -8.54
CA GLY A 275 18.43 10.32 -8.83
C GLY A 275 18.89 9.14 -7.98
N GLY A 276 20.20 8.92 -7.86
CA GLY A 276 20.75 7.81 -7.05
C GLY A 276 20.43 7.91 -5.56
N ALA A 277 20.48 9.12 -4.97
CA ALA A 277 20.12 9.32 -3.56
C ALA A 277 18.63 9.07 -3.31
N VAL A 278 17.77 9.43 -4.26
CA VAL A 278 16.34 9.14 -4.21
C VAL A 278 16.09 7.63 -4.32
N VAL A 279 16.76 6.93 -5.24
CA VAL A 279 16.65 5.47 -5.36
C VAL A 279 17.05 4.79 -4.06
N ALA A 280 18.17 5.20 -3.44
CA ALA A 280 18.61 4.68 -2.16
C ALA A 280 17.56 4.92 -1.04
N ALA A 281 16.99 6.12 -0.97
CA ALA A 281 15.96 6.45 0.01
C ALA A 281 14.69 5.60 -0.18
N VAL A 282 14.21 5.44 -1.41
CA VAL A 282 13.08 4.56 -1.73
C VAL A 282 13.36 3.12 -1.29
N ALA A 283 14.55 2.59 -1.63
CA ALA A 283 14.93 1.22 -1.29
C ALA A 283 14.96 0.98 0.23
N VAL A 284 15.55 1.90 1.00
CA VAL A 284 15.60 1.81 2.47
C VAL A 284 14.19 1.80 3.06
N ILE A 285 13.28 2.66 2.57
CA ILE A 285 11.90 2.69 3.04
C ILE A 285 11.20 1.35 2.76
N PHE A 286 11.35 0.79 1.57
CA PHE A 286 10.77 -0.52 1.24
C PHE A 286 11.33 -1.66 2.11
N ILE A 287 12.64 -1.67 2.38
CA ILE A 287 13.26 -2.66 3.27
C ILE A 287 12.63 -2.58 4.67
N ILE A 288 12.51 -1.38 5.23
CA ILE A 288 11.88 -1.17 6.54
C ILE A 288 10.41 -1.63 6.53
N LEU A 289 9.65 -1.26 5.49
CA LEU A 289 8.25 -1.65 5.35
C LEU A 289 8.06 -3.17 5.18
N MET A 290 9.03 -3.88 4.61
CA MET A 290 9.00 -5.35 4.49
C MET A 290 9.39 -6.06 5.80
N ILE A 291 10.30 -5.49 6.60
CA ILE A 291 10.77 -6.08 7.85
C ILE A 291 9.76 -5.93 8.99
N ILE A 292 9.06 -4.80 9.08
CA ILE A 292 8.13 -4.54 10.19
C ILE A 292 7.02 -5.62 10.30
N PRO A 293 6.32 -6.01 9.21
CA PRO A 293 5.28 -7.03 9.28
C PRO A 293 5.81 -8.43 9.59
N THR A 294 7.01 -8.79 9.12
CA THR A 294 7.57 -10.12 9.36
C THR A 294 7.91 -10.32 10.84
N LEU A 295 8.51 -9.31 11.48
CA LEU A 295 8.75 -9.30 12.93
C LEU A 295 7.42 -9.34 13.72
N ALA A 296 6.40 -8.62 13.27
CA ALA A 296 5.08 -8.65 13.87
C ALA A 296 4.44 -10.06 13.82
N ILE A 297 4.54 -10.76 12.68
CA ILE A 297 4.02 -12.12 12.54
C ILE A 297 4.75 -13.11 13.47
N VAL A 298 6.08 -13.03 13.53
CA VAL A 298 6.87 -13.91 14.43
C VAL A 298 6.48 -13.67 15.88
N SER A 299 6.42 -12.41 16.32
CA SER A 299 6.02 -12.08 17.70
C SER A 299 4.59 -12.50 18.02
N LEU A 300 3.65 -12.34 17.09
CA LEU A 300 2.25 -12.76 17.25
C LEU A 300 2.13 -14.28 17.36
N ASN A 301 2.87 -15.03 16.53
CA ASN A 301 2.90 -16.49 16.59
C ASN A 301 3.47 -16.97 17.92
N SER A 302 4.56 -16.38 18.40
CA SER A 302 5.12 -16.69 19.72
C SER A 302 4.15 -16.35 20.87
N ALA A 303 3.44 -15.23 20.80
CA ALA A 303 2.45 -14.84 21.80
C ALA A 303 1.25 -15.80 21.84
N ARG A 304 0.76 -16.25 20.67
CA ARG A 304 -0.31 -17.25 20.56
C ARG A 304 0.10 -18.59 21.17
N VAL A 305 1.33 -19.04 20.91
CA VAL A 305 1.87 -20.28 21.50
C VAL A 305 1.92 -20.16 23.04
N LYS A 306 2.45 -19.06 23.59
CA LYS A 306 2.50 -18.87 25.04
C LYS A 306 1.12 -18.77 25.70
N SER A 307 0.18 -18.05 25.08
CA SER A 307 -1.21 -17.95 25.57
C SER A 307 -1.91 -19.32 25.60
N ARG A 308 -1.66 -20.15 24.58
CA ARG A 308 -2.18 -21.52 24.51
C ARG A 308 -1.57 -22.40 25.60
N ASP A 309 -0.26 -22.39 25.77
CA ASP A 309 0.44 -23.19 26.78
C ASP A 309 0.00 -22.79 28.21
N ALA A 310 -0.31 -21.51 28.44
CA ALA A 310 -0.92 -21.04 29.68
C ALA A 310 -2.33 -21.61 29.90
N LYS A 311 -3.16 -21.65 28.85
CA LYS A 311 -4.49 -22.26 28.92
C LYS A 311 -4.41 -23.76 29.24
N ILE A 312 -3.51 -24.50 28.58
CA ILE A 312 -3.30 -25.93 28.84
C ILE A 312 -2.86 -26.15 30.28
N SER A 313 -1.87 -25.40 30.77
CA SER A 313 -1.41 -25.52 32.16
C SER A 313 -2.51 -25.21 33.19
N ALA A 314 -3.37 -24.22 32.92
CA ALA A 314 -4.51 -23.91 33.77
C ALA A 314 -5.56 -25.03 33.76
N THR A 315 -5.86 -25.61 32.59
CA THR A 315 -6.76 -26.76 32.47
C THR A 315 -6.22 -27.99 33.18
N VAL A 316 -4.91 -28.28 33.07
CA VAL A 316 -4.28 -29.38 33.81
C VAL A 316 -4.44 -29.20 35.31
N ALA A 317 -4.17 -28.00 35.84
CA ALA A 317 -4.38 -27.71 37.26
C ALA A 317 -5.84 -27.92 37.69
N GLN A 318 -6.81 -27.47 36.88
CA GLN A 318 -8.23 -27.71 37.11
C GLN A 318 -8.58 -29.21 37.14
N ILE A 319 -8.00 -30.01 36.23
CA ILE A 319 -8.17 -31.46 36.22
C ILE A 319 -7.57 -32.09 37.48
N GLN A 320 -6.35 -31.71 37.90
CA GLN A 320 -5.73 -32.25 39.12
C GLN A 320 -6.60 -31.97 40.35
N THR A 321 -7.10 -30.74 40.51
CA THR A 321 -8.02 -30.40 41.61
C THR A 321 -9.31 -31.23 41.57
N ALA A 322 -9.89 -31.43 40.39
CA ALA A 322 -11.09 -32.26 40.24
C ALA A 322 -10.83 -33.74 40.59
N LEU A 323 -9.68 -34.28 40.20
CA LEU A 323 -9.25 -35.64 40.55
C LEU A 323 -9.01 -35.81 42.05
N GLU A 324 -8.42 -34.82 42.72
CA GLU A 324 -8.24 -34.81 44.18
C GLU A 324 -9.58 -34.78 44.92
N ILE A 325 -10.53 -33.96 44.47
CA ILE A 325 -11.89 -33.93 45.01
C ILE A 325 -12.55 -35.30 44.86
N HIS A 326 -12.43 -35.94 43.69
CA HIS A 326 -12.96 -37.28 43.46
C HIS A 326 -12.33 -38.32 44.41
N TYR A 327 -11.00 -38.31 44.55
CA TYR A 327 -10.30 -39.21 45.47
C TYR A 327 -10.78 -39.05 46.92
N ASN A 328 -10.95 -37.80 47.38
CA ASN A 328 -11.42 -37.51 48.73
C ASN A 328 -12.84 -38.03 48.99
N ASN A 329 -13.70 -38.06 47.97
CA ASN A 329 -15.08 -38.52 48.10
C ASN A 329 -15.22 -40.05 47.98
N PHE A 330 -14.44 -40.70 47.11
CA PHE A 330 -14.63 -42.11 46.75
C PHE A 330 -13.49 -43.04 47.18
N GLY A 331 -12.38 -42.50 47.70
CA GLY A 331 -11.21 -43.27 48.14
C GLY A 331 -10.30 -43.79 47.02
N SER A 332 -10.61 -43.48 45.76
CA SER A 332 -9.79 -43.81 44.59
C SER A 332 -9.93 -42.76 43.48
N TYR A 333 -8.91 -42.65 42.63
CA TYR A 333 -9.01 -41.89 41.38
C TYR A 333 -9.99 -42.58 40.42
N PRO A 334 -10.63 -41.87 39.49
CA PRO A 334 -11.57 -42.47 38.53
C PRO A 334 -10.84 -43.30 37.46
N GLU A 335 -11.50 -44.32 36.90
CA GLU A 335 -10.97 -45.05 35.73
C GLU A 335 -11.02 -44.19 34.45
N ASN A 336 -11.94 -43.21 34.39
CA ASN A 336 -12.16 -42.36 33.23
C ASN A 336 -12.35 -40.90 33.63
N LEU A 337 -11.63 -39.98 32.97
CA LEU A 337 -11.74 -38.54 33.24
C LEU A 337 -13.15 -37.97 33.01
N TYR A 338 -13.93 -38.59 32.11
CA TYR A 338 -15.31 -38.17 31.82
C TYR A 338 -16.34 -38.57 32.90
N SER A 339 -15.97 -39.38 33.89
CA SER A 339 -16.86 -39.74 35.00
C SER A 339 -16.80 -38.75 36.17
N VAL A 340 -15.96 -37.71 36.08
CA VAL A 340 -15.79 -36.71 37.14
C VAL A 340 -16.83 -35.61 36.97
N GLU A 341 -17.83 -35.55 37.86
CA GLU A 341 -18.95 -34.60 37.77
C GLU A 341 -18.53 -33.12 37.73
N SER A 342 -17.39 -32.77 38.33
CA SER A 342 -16.86 -31.40 38.35
C SER A 342 -16.12 -30.97 37.09
N LEU A 343 -16.00 -31.85 36.07
CA LEU A 343 -15.35 -31.55 34.79
C LEU A 343 -16.38 -31.57 33.66
N GLN A 344 -16.52 -30.44 32.93
CA GLN A 344 -17.36 -30.43 31.74
C GLN A 344 -16.57 -30.88 30.50
N PRO A 345 -17.19 -31.52 29.51
CA PRO A 345 -16.51 -31.91 28.26
C PRO A 345 -15.84 -30.73 27.53
N THR A 346 -16.35 -29.51 27.68
CA THR A 346 -15.77 -28.29 27.12
C THR A 346 -14.43 -27.90 27.76
N ASP A 347 -14.23 -28.26 29.02
CA ASP A 347 -12.97 -28.00 29.75
C ASP A 347 -11.85 -28.94 29.28
N LEU A 348 -12.21 -30.10 28.72
CA LEU A 348 -11.30 -31.12 28.21
C LEU A 348 -10.91 -30.94 26.74
N VAL A 349 -11.37 -29.86 26.10
CA VAL A 349 -11.00 -29.54 24.71
C VAL A 349 -9.57 -29.06 24.65
N TYR A 350 -8.72 -29.84 23.98
CA TYR A 350 -7.33 -29.49 23.77
C TYR A 350 -7.19 -28.34 22.75
N PRO A 351 -6.56 -27.21 23.09
CA PRO A 351 -6.35 -26.12 22.13
C PRO A 351 -5.46 -26.56 20.95
N GLN A 352 -5.99 -26.50 19.72
CA GLN A 352 -5.29 -26.84 18.48
C GLN A 352 -5.05 -25.61 17.60
N PRO A 353 -4.05 -25.62 16.69
CA PRO A 353 -3.01 -26.62 16.53
C PRO A 353 -1.92 -26.48 17.60
N VAL A 354 -1.32 -27.59 18.00
CA VAL A 354 -0.08 -27.58 18.80
C VAL A 354 1.13 -27.50 17.86
N ASN A 355 2.05 -26.58 18.14
CA ASN A 355 3.29 -26.40 17.37
C ASN A 355 4.46 -26.97 18.17
N GLY A 356 5.57 -27.33 17.52
CA GLY A 356 6.75 -27.92 18.17
C GLY A 356 6.75 -29.45 18.11
N ASP A 357 7.40 -30.10 19.08
CA ASP A 357 7.55 -31.57 19.16
C ASP A 357 6.28 -32.30 19.64
N CYS A 358 5.12 -31.67 19.52
CA CYS A 358 3.84 -32.24 19.96
C CYS A 358 3.14 -33.00 18.83
N PRO A 359 2.53 -34.17 19.12
CA PRO A 359 1.68 -34.87 18.17
C PRO A 359 0.53 -33.99 17.65
N LYS A 360 0.17 -34.11 16.36
CA LYS A 360 -0.90 -33.30 15.74
C LYS A 360 -2.28 -33.56 16.34
N ASP A 361 -2.46 -34.72 16.95
CA ASP A 361 -3.64 -35.21 17.64
C ASP A 361 -3.52 -35.12 19.17
N SER A 362 -2.63 -34.24 19.67
CA SER A 362 -2.45 -33.99 21.10
C SER A 362 -3.79 -33.78 21.81
N LYS A 363 -3.98 -34.51 22.90
CA LYS A 363 -5.14 -34.49 23.79
C LYS A 363 -4.66 -34.67 25.22
N TYR A 364 -5.55 -34.42 26.18
CA TYR A 364 -5.33 -34.84 27.56
C TYR A 364 -5.49 -36.36 27.62
N ASP A 365 -4.39 -37.08 27.84
CA ASP A 365 -4.39 -38.54 27.94
C ASP A 365 -4.25 -38.97 29.40
N TYR A 366 -5.30 -39.56 29.94
CA TYR A 366 -5.41 -39.90 31.36
C TYR A 366 -5.44 -41.42 31.57
N ARG A 367 -4.67 -41.89 32.55
CA ARG A 367 -4.68 -43.28 33.01
C ARG A 367 -4.58 -43.36 34.52
N GLN A 368 -5.49 -44.13 35.12
CA GLN A 368 -5.39 -44.52 36.52
C GLN A 368 -4.26 -45.54 36.70
N THR A 369 -3.49 -45.44 37.78
CA THR A 369 -2.38 -46.35 38.10
C THR A 369 -2.44 -46.78 39.57
N ALA A 370 -1.62 -47.77 39.95
CA ALA A 370 -1.51 -48.28 41.32
C ALA A 370 -2.87 -48.62 41.96
N ASP A 371 -3.73 -49.34 41.23
CA ASP A 371 -5.06 -49.77 41.68
C ASP A 371 -5.93 -48.62 42.23
N GLY A 372 -5.84 -47.44 41.59
CA GLY A 372 -6.63 -46.25 41.94
C GLY A 372 -6.00 -45.35 42.99
N GLN A 373 -4.76 -45.61 43.39
CA GLN A 373 -4.01 -44.79 44.35
C GLN A 373 -3.15 -43.70 43.71
N ASP A 374 -2.94 -43.75 42.39
CA ASP A 374 -2.26 -42.70 41.62
C ASP A 374 -2.84 -42.58 40.20
N TYR A 375 -2.38 -41.59 39.43
CA TYR A 375 -2.76 -41.38 38.04
C TYR A 375 -1.63 -40.75 37.22
N GLU A 376 -1.68 -40.92 35.91
CA GLU A 376 -0.84 -40.21 34.94
C GLU A 376 -1.72 -39.45 33.94
N LEU A 377 -1.51 -38.14 33.84
CA LEU A 377 -2.17 -37.26 32.87
C LEU A 377 -1.10 -36.64 31.96
N THR A 378 -1.07 -37.09 30.71
CA THR A 378 -0.10 -36.64 29.70
C THR A 378 -0.69 -35.50 28.87
N PHE A 379 0.09 -34.44 28.66
CA PHE A 379 -0.24 -33.30 27.83
C PHE A 379 1.03 -32.73 27.17
N CYS A 380 0.89 -31.85 26.17
CA CYS A 380 2.02 -31.33 25.41
C CYS A 380 2.03 -29.81 25.26
N LEU A 381 3.12 -29.16 25.69
CA LEU A 381 3.30 -27.71 25.59
C LEU A 381 4.15 -27.37 24.35
N GLY A 382 3.77 -26.34 23.59
CA GLY A 382 4.48 -26.04 22.34
C GLY A 382 5.81 -25.32 22.54
N SER A 383 5.91 -24.44 23.55
CA SER A 383 7.13 -23.72 23.92
C SER A 383 7.50 -23.88 25.40
N GLY A 384 6.57 -24.37 26.23
CA GLY A 384 6.74 -24.48 27.67
C GLY A 384 6.20 -23.26 28.43
N ILE A 385 6.01 -23.40 29.75
CA ILE A 385 5.53 -22.34 30.63
C ILE A 385 6.12 -22.45 32.04
N GLY A 386 6.66 -21.35 32.55
CA GLY A 386 7.26 -21.31 33.90
C GLY A 386 8.41 -22.30 34.04
N ARG A 387 8.19 -23.38 34.81
CA ARG A 387 9.16 -24.47 35.03
C ARG A 387 8.95 -25.67 34.10
N LEU A 388 7.88 -25.68 33.30
CA LEU A 388 7.56 -26.76 32.38
C LEU A 388 8.19 -26.49 31.01
N HIS A 389 8.90 -27.47 30.47
CA HIS A 389 9.54 -27.36 29.17
C HIS A 389 8.54 -27.66 28.03
N GLY A 390 8.86 -27.18 26.83
CA GLY A 390 8.14 -27.58 25.62
C GLY A 390 8.29 -29.08 25.37
N GLY A 391 7.26 -29.69 24.81
CA GLY A 391 7.15 -31.14 24.62
C GLY A 391 6.14 -31.78 25.55
N ILE A 392 6.21 -33.11 25.63
CA ILE A 392 5.29 -33.92 26.42
C ILE A 392 5.65 -33.78 27.91
N ASN A 393 4.64 -33.45 28.73
CA ASN A 393 4.72 -33.34 30.18
C ASN A 393 3.69 -34.31 30.79
N THR A 394 3.96 -34.83 31.99
CA THR A 394 3.06 -35.75 32.69
C THR A 394 2.73 -35.21 34.08
N ALA A 395 1.45 -35.02 34.37
CA ALA A 395 0.95 -34.68 35.70
C ALA A 395 0.55 -35.95 36.46
N THR A 396 0.98 -36.06 37.71
CA THR A 396 0.59 -37.11 38.66
C THR A 396 0.12 -36.48 39.97
N LYS A 397 -0.28 -37.31 40.95
CA LYS A 397 -0.59 -36.83 42.31
C LYS A 397 0.55 -36.02 42.95
N SER A 398 1.80 -36.34 42.61
CA SER A 398 2.98 -35.71 43.21
C SER A 398 3.40 -34.41 42.53
N GLY A 399 2.74 -34.01 41.45
CA GLY A 399 3.04 -32.81 40.68
C GLY A 399 3.22 -33.06 39.18
N ILE A 400 3.74 -32.07 38.47
CA ILE A 400 3.96 -32.13 37.03
C ILE A 400 5.45 -32.34 36.77
N ARG A 401 5.77 -33.31 35.90
CA ARG A 401 7.13 -33.63 35.44
C ARG A 401 7.28 -33.52 33.94
#